data_AF-A0AAU6MX04-F1
#
_entry.id   AF-A0AAU6MX04-F1
#
_cell.length_a   1.000
_cell.length_b   1.000
_cell.length_c   1.000
_cell.angle_alpha   90.00
_cell.angle_beta   90.00
_cell.angle_gamma   90.00
#
_symmetry.space_group_name_H-M   'P 1'
#
loop_
_entity.id
_entity.type
_entity.pdbx_description
1 polymer ?
#
loop_
_entity_poly.entity_id
_entity_poly.type
_entity_poly.pdbx_seq_one_letter_code
_entity_poly.pdbx_strand_id
1 'polypeptide(L)' 'SCHRDGDNEPALHLETVENPGNLASISSDSDMVRFLFYKQDTGLNLSTLVSVPYNDWYISTAKENNKPLGMCLENARRH' A
#
# COMPACT_ATOMS: atom_id res chain seq x y z
N SER A 1 5.95 2.34 0.94
CA SER A 1 5.91 1.56 -0.32
C SER A 1 5.32 0.19 -0.05
N CYS A 2 4.80 -0.47 -1.07
CA CYS A 2 4.39 -1.86 -1.03
C CYS A 2 5.29 -2.67 -1.96
N HIS A 3 6.03 -3.62 -1.40
CA HIS A 3 6.86 -4.56 -2.15
C HIS A 3 6.79 -5.96 -1.52
N ARG A 4 7.31 -6.94 -2.26
CA ARG A 4 7.39 -8.33 -1.85
C ARG A 4 8.86 -8.75 -1.76
N ASP A 5 9.25 -9.25 -0.60
CA ASP A 5 10.57 -9.84 -0.40
C ASP A 5 10.53 -11.33 -0.73
N GLY A 6 10.98 -11.71 -1.94
CA GLY A 6 10.99 -13.10 -2.40
C GLY A 6 9.60 -13.69 -2.60
N ASP A 7 9.35 -14.87 -2.04
CA ASP A 7 8.08 -15.60 -2.16
C ASP A 7 7.05 -15.23 -1.07
N ASN A 8 7.30 -14.19 -0.29
CA ASN A 8 6.41 -13.75 0.79
C ASN A 8 5.15 -13.03 0.25
N GLU A 9 4.23 -12.68 1.15
CA GLU A 9 3.14 -11.78 0.83
C GLU A 9 3.65 -10.33 0.67
N PRO A 10 3.02 -9.49 -0.18
CA PRO A 10 3.32 -8.06 -0.25
C PRO A 10 3.13 -7.40 1.12
N ALA A 11 4.11 -6.61 1.54
CA ALA A 11 4.09 -5.93 2.82
C ALA A 11 4.27 -4.41 2.64
N LEU A 12 3.91 -3.65 3.67
CA LEU A 12 4.07 -2.21 3.71
C LEU A 12 5.41 -1.87 4.36
N HIS A 13 6.24 -1.09 3.67
CA HIS A 13 7.56 -0.71 4.13
C HIS A 13 7.71 0.82 4.14
N LEU A 14 8.50 1.31 5.08
CA LEU A 14 9.06 2.65 5.03
C LEU A 14 10.45 2.56 4.40
N GLU A 15 10.64 3.29 3.31
CA GLU A 15 11.90 3.32 2.57
C GLU A 15 12.45 4.74 2.59
N THR A 16 13.76 4.87 2.83
CA THR A 16 14.47 6.14 2.62
C THR A 16 14.57 6.42 1.13
N VAL A 17 14.09 7.58 0.69
CA VAL A 17 14.21 8.04 -0.69
C VAL A 17 15.21 9.20 -0.73
N GLU A 18 16.39 8.96 -1.29
CA GLU A 18 17.50 9.93 -1.28
C GLU A 18 17.16 11.23 -2.01
N ASN A 19 16.39 11.12 -3.11
CA ASN A 19 15.91 12.27 -3.87
C ASN A 19 14.37 12.31 -3.86
N PRO A 20 13.75 13.16 -3.02
CA PRO A 20 12.30 13.29 -2.93
C PRO A 20 11.62 13.70 -4.25
N GLY A 21 12.37 14.34 -5.17
CA GLY A 21 11.86 14.70 -6.50
C GLY A 21 11.42 13.49 -7.32
N ASN A 22 11.95 12.30 -7.03
CA ASN A 22 11.56 11.05 -7.69
C ASN A 22 10.11 10.63 -7.37
N LEU A 23 9.52 11.15 -6.28
CA LEU A 23 8.13 10.88 -5.93
C LEU A 23 7.13 11.90 -6.51
N ALA A 24 7.62 12.99 -7.09
CA ALA A 24 6.77 14.05 -7.62
C ALA A 24 6.05 13.65 -8.92
N SER A 25 6.70 12.82 -9.74
CA SER A 25 6.13 12.26 -10.96
C SER A 25 6.74 10.88 -11.19
N ILE A 26 5.89 9.86 -11.15
CA ILE A 26 6.29 8.46 -11.27
C ILE A 26 5.72 7.92 -12.59
N SER A 27 6.59 7.45 -13.48
CA SER A 27 6.16 6.78 -14.72
C SER A 27 5.67 5.36 -14.43
N SER A 28 4.81 4.82 -15.29
CA SER A 28 4.20 3.49 -15.12
C SER A 28 5.20 2.33 -15.19
N ASP A 29 6.36 2.54 -15.81
CA ASP A 29 7.46 1.59 -15.95
C ASP A 29 8.55 1.76 -14.87
N SER A 30 8.42 2.74 -13.98
CA SER A 30 9.38 2.98 -12.90
C SER A 30 9.21 1.98 -11.75
N ASP A 31 10.32 1.59 -11.14
CA ASP A 31 10.34 0.86 -9.87
C ASP A 31 9.67 1.63 -8.72
N MET A 32 9.57 2.96 -8.82
CA MET A 32 8.92 3.83 -7.85
C MET A 32 7.39 3.65 -7.81
N VAL A 33 6.79 2.91 -8.77
CA VAL A 33 5.37 2.52 -8.73
C VAL A 33 5.02 1.81 -7.41
N ARG A 34 5.98 1.17 -6.74
CA ARG A 34 5.83 0.60 -5.39
C ARG A 34 5.42 1.61 -4.31
N PHE A 35 5.55 2.92 -4.55
CA PHE A 35 5.08 3.96 -3.63
C PHE A 35 3.66 4.42 -3.91
N LEU A 36 3.07 4.02 -5.04
CA LEU A 36 1.74 4.46 -5.44
C LEU A 36 0.65 3.56 -4.85
N PHE A 37 -0.43 4.21 -4.40
CA PHE A 37 -1.65 3.56 -3.97
C PHE A 37 -2.86 4.25 -4.60
N TYR A 38 -3.78 3.47 -5.16
CA TYR A 38 -5.08 3.99 -5.56
C TYR A 38 -5.93 4.29 -4.34
N LYS A 39 -6.41 5.53 -4.24
CA LYS A 39 -7.45 5.91 -3.28
C LYS A 39 -8.82 5.60 -3.89
N GLN A 40 -9.58 4.75 -3.23
CA GLN A 40 -10.96 4.43 -3.60
C GLN A 40 -11.89 4.93 -2.48
N ASP A 41 -12.77 5.87 -2.82
CA ASP A 41 -13.74 6.40 -1.88
C ASP A 41 -15.05 5.60 -1.98
N THR A 42 -15.55 5.13 -0.84
CA THR A 42 -16.78 4.36 -0.72
C THR A 42 -17.69 4.99 0.33
N GLY A 43 -18.96 5.18 -0.01
CA GLY A 43 -19.88 5.94 0.84
C GLY A 43 -19.44 7.39 1.03
N LEU A 44 -19.74 7.97 2.19
CA LEU A 44 -19.46 9.38 2.48
C LEU A 44 -18.04 9.61 3.02
N ASN A 45 -17.52 8.70 3.84
CA ASN A 45 -16.36 8.96 4.69
C ASN A 45 -15.31 7.83 4.71
N LEU A 46 -15.45 6.80 3.88
CA LEU A 46 -14.54 5.66 3.88
C LEU A 46 -13.65 5.67 2.64
N SER A 47 -12.34 5.72 2.84
CA SER A 47 -11.36 5.58 1.77
C SER A 47 -10.55 4.32 1.98
N THR A 48 -10.37 3.53 0.93
CA THR A 48 -9.42 2.42 0.89
C THR A 48 -8.22 2.78 0.04
N LEU A 49 -7.05 2.27 0.41
CA LEU A 49 -5.79 2.50 -0.30
C LEU A 49 -5.27 1.18 -0.84
N VAL A 50 -5.28 1.01 -2.17
CA VAL A 50 -4.91 -0.23 -2.88
C VAL A 50 -3.54 -0.08 -3.50
N SER A 51 -2.66 -1.06 -3.32
CA SER A 51 -1.34 -1.07 -3.94
C SER A 51 -1.46 -1.10 -5.46
N VAL A 52 -0.76 -0.21 -6.15
CA VAL A 52 -0.71 -0.21 -7.62
C VAL A 52 -0.02 -1.45 -8.20
N PRO A 53 1.17 -1.87 -7.73
CA PRO A 53 1.83 -3.06 -8.29
C PRO A 53 1.22 -4.39 -7.84
N TYR A 54 0.49 -4.40 -6.73
CA TYR A 54 -0.15 -5.61 -6.21
C TYR A 54 -1.66 -5.38 -6.08
N ASN A 55 -2.37 -5.66 -7.18
CA ASN A 55 -3.83 -5.57 -7.22
C ASN A 55 -4.47 -6.32 -6.05
N ASP A 56 -5.56 -5.78 -5.53
CA ASP A 56 -6.34 -6.30 -4.42
C ASP A 56 -5.62 -6.36 -3.06
N TRP A 57 -4.42 -5.77 -2.92
CA TRP A 57 -3.75 -5.59 -1.64
C TRP A 57 -3.98 -4.18 -1.09
N TYR A 58 -4.54 -4.10 0.11
CA TYR A 58 -4.99 -2.87 0.73
C TYR A 58 -4.18 -2.56 1.99
N ILE A 59 -3.92 -1.27 2.24
CA ILE A 59 -3.43 -0.85 3.56
C ILE A 59 -4.52 -1.16 4.60
N SER A 60 -4.09 -1.77 5.70
CA SER A 60 -4.96 -2.27 6.76
C SER A 60 -4.41 -1.97 8.14
N THR A 61 -5.33 -1.89 9.11
CA THR A 61 -5.03 -1.76 10.54
C THR A 61 -5.45 -3.06 11.24
N ALA A 62 -4.75 -3.42 12.32
CA ALA A 62 -5.25 -4.46 13.22
C ALA A 62 -6.44 -3.95 14.05
N LYS A 63 -7.14 -4.88 14.69
CA LYS A 63 -8.21 -4.57 15.67
C LYS A 63 -7.67 -3.96 16.94
N GLU A 64 -6.52 -4.46 17.39
CA GLU A 64 -5.92 -4.00 18.62
C GLU A 64 -5.19 -2.68 18.40
N ASN A 65 -5.21 -1.83 19.43
CA ASN A 65 -4.47 -0.59 19.44
C ASN A 65 -2.95 -0.84 19.41
N ASN A 66 -2.20 0.13 18.89
CA ASN A 66 -0.73 0.13 18.84
C ASN A 66 -0.12 -1.06 18.09
N LYS A 67 -0.80 -1.51 17.03
CA LYS A 67 -0.27 -2.50 16.07
C LYS A 67 0.25 -1.80 14.81
N PRO A 68 1.27 -2.37 14.16
CA PRO A 68 1.77 -1.81 12.91
C PRO A 68 0.71 -1.85 11.82
N LEU A 69 0.83 -0.94 10.86
CA LEU A 69 0.07 -1.02 9.62
C LEU A 69 0.56 -2.21 8.81
N GLY A 70 -0.36 -2.86 8.11
CA GLY A 70 -0.07 -3.99 7.25
C GLY A 70 -0.78 -3.89 5.90
N MET A 71 -0.59 -4.92 5.08
CA MET A 71 -1.34 -5.11 3.85
C MET A 71 -2.25 -6.34 3.98
N CYS A 72 -3.44 -6.30 3.39
CA CYS A 72 -4.32 -7.47 3.33
C CYS A 72 -5.11 -7.52 2.03
N LEU A 73 -5.56 -8.72 1.65
CA LEU A 73 -6.49 -8.90 0.53
C LEU A 73 -7.88 -8.34 0.88
N GLU A 74 -8.66 -7.92 -0.12
CA GLU A 74 -10.04 -7.45 0.08
C GLU A 74 -10.89 -8.43 0.90
N ASN A 75 -10.76 -9.71 0.57
CA ASN A 75 -11.51 -10.81 1.16
C ASN A 75 -10.96 -11.27 2.53
N ALA A 76 -9.82 -10.72 2.97
CA ALA A 76 -9.30 -10.97 4.31
C ALA A 76 -10.22 -10.26 5.31
N ARG A 77 -10.80 -11.02 6.23
CA ARG A 77 -11.77 -10.56 7.24
C ARG A 77 -11.35 -9.22 7.89
N ARG A 78 -11.93 -8.12 7.42
CA ARG A 78 -11.90 -6.82 8.08
C ARG A 78 -12.99 -6.83 9.13
N HIS A 79 -12.62 -6.70 10.39
CA HIS A 79 -13.55 -6.76 11.51
C HIS A 79 -13.14 -5.73 12.54
#